data_AF-A0AAN9C3L8-F1
#
_entry.id   AF-A0AAN9C3L8-F1
#
_cell.length_a   1.000
_cell.length_b   1.000
_cell.length_c   1.000
_cell.angle_alpha   90.00
_cell.angle_beta   90.00
_cell.angle_gamma   90.00
#
_symmetry.space_group_name_H-M   'P 1'
#
loop_
_entity.id
_entity.type
_entity.pdbx_description
1 polymer ?
#
loop_
_entity_poly.entity_id
_entity_poly.type
_entity_poly.pdbx_seq_one_letter_code
_entity_poly.pdbx_strand_id
1 'polypeptide(L)'
;MEDTGSMADTHSVDNSEVDPLQDLSDEQLYQLVEETLRANQVLEAETRMFEKYLRRVEPKESPKSQSSMNLGAGSGQSGRDDPGRMAHRKRSKSRSSGMDRTLKLSAEQKCDIAQREIEELREEIEKLKEESEKVLDTYKAIMEEADMRLAETKKEAYEFERDIVKGSVNNRTTKVIAEKVMRYFDDRLRARDTLIEKLRLKNSTLKVQKKKLHLQLKQKEEMGEVLHEVDFNQLKIENQQYLEKIDERNQDLLRLKLMAGNTLQVLNSYKKKLNTLTMESERLESEIQARNDTLSKIDIETDFVETERGKAENINRKLRRQLADYRVPNVMEYVEEKACLYEIQKKVKSWERKVDIADMALKTHRKTWRQMQFGSQQGTPAQWHMMQAAA
;
A
#
# COMPACT_ATOMS: atom_id res chain seq x y z
N MET A 1 91.88 -65.31 9.70
CA MET A 1 92.16 -65.59 8.28
C MET A 1 91.32 -66.78 7.89
N GLU A 2 90.91 -66.86 6.62
CA GLU A 2 89.76 -67.63 6.12
C GLU A 2 88.44 -67.02 6.65
N ASP A 3 87.57 -66.36 5.88
CA ASP A 3 87.08 -66.45 4.48
C ASP A 3 85.85 -67.36 4.31
N THR A 4 85.08 -67.12 3.24
CA THR A 4 83.72 -67.59 2.92
C THR A 4 82.59 -66.89 3.71
N GLY A 5 81.42 -66.58 3.13
CA GLY A 5 81.04 -66.65 1.71
C GLY A 5 79.53 -66.47 1.48
N SER A 6 79.17 -66.03 0.27
CA SER A 6 77.92 -66.30 -0.49
C SER A 6 76.57 -66.51 0.25
N MET A 7 75.54 -65.75 -0.14
CA MET A 7 74.48 -66.30 -1.02
C MET A 7 73.56 -65.19 -1.56
N ALA A 8 73.18 -65.33 -2.82
CA ALA A 8 72.12 -64.56 -3.46
C ALA A 8 70.80 -65.34 -3.37
N ASP A 9 69.67 -64.63 -3.36
CA ASP A 9 68.39 -65.19 -3.76
C ASP A 9 67.66 -64.20 -4.67
N THR A 10 67.61 -64.54 -5.96
CA THR A 10 66.88 -63.82 -7.00
C THR A 10 65.55 -64.51 -7.23
N HIS A 11 64.44 -63.93 -6.77
CA HIS A 11 63.11 -64.31 -7.24
C HIS A 11 62.63 -63.31 -8.29
N SER A 12 62.85 -63.69 -9.56
CA SER A 12 62.16 -63.08 -10.70
C SER A 12 60.70 -63.53 -10.68
N VAL A 13 59.77 -62.59 -10.83
CA VAL A 13 58.37 -62.87 -11.17
C VAL A 13 58.05 -62.07 -12.42
N ASP A 14 57.87 -62.79 -13.52
CA ASP A 14 57.47 -62.29 -14.82
C ASP A 14 56.02 -61.78 -14.75
N ASN A 15 55.80 -60.52 -15.14
CA ASN A 15 54.48 -59.90 -15.18
C ASN A 15 54.29 -59.25 -16.55
N SER A 16 53.78 -60.03 -17.49
CA SER A 16 53.52 -59.63 -18.86
C SER A 16 52.28 -58.75 -18.97
N GLU A 17 52.44 -57.45 -18.69
CA GLU A 17 51.49 -56.40 -19.05
C GLU A 17 51.72 -56.00 -20.52
N VAL A 18 50.65 -56.08 -21.33
CA VAL A 18 50.66 -55.67 -22.74
C VAL A 18 50.78 -54.15 -22.82
N ASP A 19 51.75 -53.63 -23.58
CA ASP A 19 52.02 -52.19 -23.67
C ASP A 19 50.84 -51.45 -24.34
N PRO A 20 50.07 -50.61 -23.60
CA PRO A 20 48.87 -49.94 -24.15
C PRO A 20 49.19 -48.91 -25.24
N LEU A 21 50.46 -48.57 -25.44
CA LEU A 21 50.91 -47.60 -26.45
C LEU A 21 50.91 -48.17 -27.88
N GLN A 22 50.81 -49.50 -28.03
CA GLN A 22 51.05 -50.19 -29.30
C GLN A 22 49.84 -50.21 -30.26
N ASP A 23 48.64 -49.92 -29.76
CA ASP A 23 47.37 -49.90 -30.51
C ASP A 23 46.92 -48.49 -30.96
N LEU A 24 47.70 -47.44 -30.66
CA LEU A 24 47.39 -46.04 -30.96
C LEU A 24 48.00 -45.60 -32.31
N SER A 25 47.23 -44.85 -33.10
CA SER A 25 47.76 -44.21 -34.33
C SER A 25 48.65 -43.00 -34.01
N ASP A 26 49.54 -42.65 -34.94
CA ASP A 26 50.46 -41.51 -34.80
C ASP A 26 49.76 -40.20 -34.36
N GLU A 27 48.58 -39.91 -34.93
CA GLU A 27 47.77 -38.73 -34.57
C GLU A 27 47.27 -38.80 -33.12
N GLN A 28 46.85 -39.98 -32.64
CA GLN A 28 46.44 -40.18 -31.25
C GLN A 28 47.64 -40.11 -30.29
N LEU A 29 48.83 -40.57 -30.72
CA LEU A 29 50.07 -40.41 -29.97
C LEU A 29 50.49 -38.94 -29.85
N TYR A 30 50.36 -38.15 -30.93
CA TYR A 30 50.60 -36.70 -30.88
C TYR A 30 49.66 -35.98 -29.92
N GLN A 31 48.35 -36.29 -29.97
CA GLN A 31 47.35 -35.72 -29.06
C GLN A 31 47.64 -36.11 -27.60
N LEU A 32 47.96 -37.37 -27.34
CA LEU A 32 48.34 -37.86 -26.01
C LEU A 32 49.60 -37.17 -25.45
N VAL A 33 50.61 -36.93 -26.30
CA VAL A 33 51.82 -36.17 -25.91
C VAL A 33 51.48 -34.72 -25.59
N GLU A 34 50.63 -34.06 -26.38
CA GLU A 34 50.24 -32.67 -26.11
C GLU A 34 49.42 -32.55 -24.82
N GLU A 35 48.45 -33.44 -24.59
CA GLU A 35 47.70 -33.53 -23.34
C GLU A 35 48.60 -33.79 -22.13
N THR A 36 49.56 -34.71 -22.26
CA THR A 36 50.54 -35.01 -21.21
C THR A 36 51.44 -33.80 -20.92
N LEU A 37 51.87 -33.05 -21.93
CA LEU A 37 52.64 -31.81 -21.75
C LEU A 37 51.82 -30.72 -21.04
N ARG A 38 50.55 -30.52 -21.42
CA ARG A 38 49.64 -29.58 -20.74
C ARG A 38 49.38 -30.00 -19.29
N ALA A 39 49.15 -31.29 -19.02
CA ALA A 39 48.97 -31.82 -17.69
C ALA A 39 50.23 -31.61 -16.81
N ASN A 40 51.42 -31.87 -17.37
CA ASN A 40 52.69 -31.60 -16.69
C ASN A 40 52.89 -30.11 -16.37
N GLN A 41 52.52 -29.19 -17.27
CA GLN A 41 52.57 -27.75 -17.00
C GLN A 41 51.63 -27.32 -15.86
N VAL A 42 50.42 -27.90 -15.80
CA VAL A 42 49.47 -27.65 -14.70
C VAL A 42 50.02 -28.19 -13.38
N LEU A 43 50.56 -29.41 -13.36
CA LEU A 43 51.20 -30.00 -12.17
C LEU A 43 52.43 -29.22 -11.74
N GLU A 44 53.23 -28.69 -12.66
CA GLU A 44 54.38 -27.85 -12.34
C GLU A 44 53.94 -26.51 -11.74
N ALA A 45 52.90 -25.87 -12.28
CA ALA A 45 52.33 -24.65 -11.72
C ALA A 45 51.73 -24.87 -10.32
N GLU A 46 50.99 -25.97 -10.14
CA GLU A 46 50.45 -26.40 -8.84
C GLU A 46 51.59 -26.65 -7.83
N THR A 47 52.63 -27.37 -8.23
CA THR A 47 53.80 -27.66 -7.38
C THR A 47 54.54 -26.38 -6.97
N ARG A 48 54.80 -25.47 -7.93
CA ARG A 48 55.42 -24.16 -7.64
C ARG A 48 54.59 -23.31 -6.67
N MET A 49 53.26 -23.37 -6.77
CA MET A 49 52.36 -22.69 -5.84
C MET A 49 52.46 -23.28 -4.43
N PHE A 50 52.39 -24.62 -4.30
CA PHE A 50 52.57 -25.27 -3.00
C PHE A 50 53.97 -25.06 -2.42
N GLU A 51 55.02 -25.06 -3.23
CA GLU A 51 56.38 -24.74 -2.77
C GLU A 51 56.49 -23.32 -2.21
N LYS A 52 55.88 -22.32 -2.86
CA LYS A 52 55.85 -20.94 -2.35
C LYS A 52 55.14 -20.89 -0.99
N TYR A 53 53.93 -21.42 -0.93
CA TYR A 53 53.14 -21.49 0.30
C TYR A 53 53.90 -22.21 1.43
N LEU A 54 54.50 -23.38 1.14
CA LEU A 54 55.29 -24.15 2.11
C LEU A 54 56.48 -23.33 2.64
N ARG A 55 57.22 -22.65 1.76
CA ARG A 55 58.36 -21.79 2.14
C ARG A 55 57.97 -20.56 2.99
N ARG A 56 56.70 -20.14 2.96
CA ARG A 56 56.17 -19.08 3.86
C ARG A 56 55.64 -19.64 5.19
N VAL A 57 55.04 -20.83 5.17
CA VAL A 57 54.38 -21.46 6.34
C VAL A 57 55.33 -22.30 7.20
N GLU A 58 56.38 -22.90 6.62
CA GLU A 58 57.43 -23.53 7.41
C GLU A 58 58.17 -22.47 8.23
N PRO A 59 58.25 -22.61 9.57
CA PRO A 59 59.07 -21.72 10.36
C PRO A 59 60.52 -21.91 9.92
N LYS A 60 61.18 -20.84 9.47
CA LYS A 60 62.62 -20.83 9.20
C LYS A 60 63.37 -21.27 10.46
N GLU A 61 63.76 -22.55 10.52
CA GLU A 61 64.74 -22.99 11.49
C GLU A 61 66.00 -22.12 11.31
N SER A 62 66.53 -21.64 12.43
CA SER A 62 67.58 -20.64 12.45
C SER A 62 68.79 -21.06 11.60
N PRO A 63 69.42 -20.16 10.83
CA PRO A 63 70.60 -20.50 10.04
C PRO A 63 71.79 -20.80 10.96
N LYS A 64 72.01 -22.08 11.26
CA LYS A 64 73.17 -22.60 11.97
C LYS A 64 73.80 -23.78 11.21
N SER A 65 74.41 -23.47 10.06
CA SER A 65 75.73 -24.01 9.68
C SER A 65 76.18 -23.49 8.32
N GLN A 66 77.03 -22.46 8.34
CA GLN A 66 78.15 -22.42 7.42
C GLN A 66 79.44 -22.36 8.23
N SER A 67 80.28 -23.38 8.03
CA SER A 67 81.74 -23.40 8.22
C SER A 67 82.34 -22.78 9.49
N SER A 68 82.89 -23.64 10.36
CA SER A 68 84.36 -23.81 10.39
C SER A 68 84.78 -24.95 11.33
N MET A 69 85.57 -25.90 10.82
CA MET A 69 86.52 -26.61 11.68
C MET A 69 87.75 -25.72 11.83
N ASN A 70 88.03 -25.22 13.04
CA ASN A 70 89.39 -24.82 13.39
C ASN A 70 89.65 -25.11 14.88
N LEU A 71 90.85 -25.61 15.18
CA LEU A 71 91.24 -26.10 16.51
C LEU A 71 91.61 -24.94 17.46
N GLY A 72 91.40 -25.09 18.78
CA GLY A 72 92.01 -24.17 19.75
C GLY A 72 91.46 -24.16 21.18
N ALA A 73 92.14 -24.92 22.05
CA ALA A 73 92.27 -24.85 23.52
C ALA A 73 91.70 -23.67 24.36
N GLY A 74 91.34 -24.00 25.62
CA GLY A 74 91.21 -23.08 26.77
C GLY A 74 89.86 -23.25 27.51
N SER A 75 89.70 -23.91 28.68
CA SER A 75 90.32 -23.80 30.02
C SER A 75 89.66 -22.78 30.97
N GLY A 76 89.16 -23.23 32.13
CA GLY A 76 88.64 -22.40 33.24
C GLY A 76 87.16 -22.04 33.09
N GLN A 77 86.17 -22.52 33.87
CA GLN A 77 86.01 -22.85 35.29
C GLN A 77 85.58 -21.65 36.19
N SER A 78 84.54 -21.91 37.00
CA SER A 78 83.94 -21.07 38.07
C SER A 78 83.08 -19.86 37.63
N GLY A 79 81.90 -19.62 38.21
CA GLY A 79 81.12 -20.48 39.13
C GLY A 79 79.92 -19.76 39.78
N ARG A 80 79.10 -20.54 40.53
CA ARG A 80 78.08 -20.13 41.53
C ARG A 80 76.80 -19.43 41.00
N ASP A 81 75.59 -19.66 41.55
CA ASP A 81 75.15 -20.46 42.71
C ASP A 81 73.78 -21.20 42.50
N ASP A 82 73.47 -22.08 43.46
CA ASP A 82 72.41 -23.12 43.62
C ASP A 82 71.02 -22.54 44.07
N PRO A 83 69.94 -23.28 44.48
CA PRO A 83 69.49 -24.66 44.20
C PRO A 83 68.02 -24.83 43.72
N GLY A 84 67.73 -26.01 43.15
CA GLY A 84 66.67 -26.89 43.68
C GLY A 84 65.23 -26.86 43.10
N ARG A 85 64.87 -27.88 42.31
CA ARG A 85 64.02 -29.01 42.77
C ARG A 85 63.74 -30.08 41.70
N MET A 86 63.98 -31.33 42.11
CA MET A 86 63.25 -32.57 41.77
C MET A 86 62.53 -32.72 40.41
N ALA A 87 63.13 -33.55 39.57
CA ALA A 87 62.54 -34.76 38.98
C ALA A 87 61.00 -34.87 38.83
N HIS A 88 60.56 -35.19 37.61
CA HIS A 88 59.99 -36.52 37.36
C HIS A 88 60.31 -37.01 35.94
N ARG A 89 60.50 -38.32 35.78
CA ARG A 89 61.09 -38.95 34.59
C ARG A 89 60.15 -40.05 34.06
N LYS A 90 60.14 -40.24 32.74
CA LYS A 90 59.42 -41.30 31.96
C LYS A 90 57.91 -40.99 31.78
N ARG A 91 57.31 -41.18 30.60
CA ARG A 91 57.40 -42.38 29.74
C ARG A 91 57.37 -42.05 28.25
N SER A 92 58.35 -42.54 27.51
CA SER A 92 58.30 -42.71 26.07
C SER A 92 57.31 -43.85 25.71
N LYS A 93 56.37 -43.59 24.80
CA LYS A 93 55.53 -44.62 24.14
C LYS A 93 55.86 -44.64 22.65
N SER A 94 55.80 -45.83 22.07
CA SER A 94 56.48 -46.21 20.83
C SER A 94 55.74 -45.85 19.54
N ARG A 95 56.53 -45.46 18.52
CA ARG A 95 56.43 -45.87 17.10
C ARG A 95 55.02 -45.89 16.47
N SER A 96 54.71 -44.87 15.68
CA SER A 96 53.73 -44.93 14.57
C SER A 96 54.47 -44.92 13.22
N SER A 97 55.04 -46.08 12.85
CA SER A 97 55.69 -46.30 11.54
C SER A 97 54.64 -46.48 10.45
N GLY A 98 53.87 -45.43 10.15
CA GLY A 98 52.72 -45.49 9.24
C GLY A 98 52.18 -44.13 8.78
N MET A 99 53.00 -43.07 8.84
CA MET A 99 52.61 -41.71 8.43
C MET A 99 52.94 -41.38 6.96
N ASP A 100 53.53 -42.32 6.22
CA ASP A 100 54.16 -42.09 4.91
C ASP A 100 53.31 -42.58 3.70
N ARG A 101 52.07 -43.00 3.94
CA ARG A 101 51.07 -43.19 2.88
C ARG A 101 49.88 -42.27 3.13
N THR A 102 49.67 -41.36 2.19
CA THR A 102 48.50 -40.48 2.05
C THR A 102 48.25 -39.44 3.15
N LEU A 103 49.24 -38.58 3.40
CA LEU A 103 48.98 -37.15 3.66
C LEU A 103 48.82 -36.39 2.33
N LYS A 104 47.89 -36.84 1.49
CA LYS A 104 47.49 -36.08 0.29
C LYS A 104 46.51 -35.00 0.74
N LEU A 105 46.78 -33.75 0.38
CA LEU A 105 45.84 -32.64 0.60
C LEU A 105 44.50 -32.95 -0.07
N SER A 106 43.40 -32.74 0.66
CA SER A 106 42.04 -32.75 0.10
C SER A 106 41.94 -31.72 -1.02
N ALA A 107 41.06 -31.94 -2.00
CA ALA A 107 40.76 -30.95 -3.04
C ALA A 107 40.34 -29.60 -2.43
N GLU A 108 39.59 -29.63 -1.33
CA GLU A 108 39.22 -28.46 -0.53
C GLU A 108 40.46 -27.73 0.03
N GLN A 109 41.36 -28.45 0.70
CA GLN A 109 42.62 -27.90 1.23
C GLN A 109 43.53 -27.33 0.14
N LYS A 110 43.55 -27.95 -1.05
CA LYS A 110 44.27 -27.43 -2.23
C LYS A 110 43.65 -26.11 -2.72
N CYS A 111 42.32 -26.04 -2.81
CA CYS A 111 41.60 -24.82 -3.17
C CYS A 111 41.86 -23.69 -2.15
N ASP A 112 41.84 -23.99 -0.86
CA ASP A 112 42.15 -23.02 0.20
C ASP A 112 43.56 -22.44 0.06
N ILE A 113 44.56 -23.29 -0.19
CA ILE A 113 45.95 -22.86 -0.37
C ILE A 113 46.08 -22.04 -1.67
N ALA A 114 45.42 -22.45 -2.75
CA ALA A 114 45.39 -21.69 -4.00
C ALA A 114 44.73 -20.31 -3.83
N GLN A 115 43.66 -20.20 -3.05
CA GLN A 115 43.02 -18.91 -2.74
C GLN A 115 43.96 -17.98 -1.97
N ARG A 116 44.62 -18.49 -0.91
CA ARG A 116 45.63 -17.71 -0.16
C ARG A 116 46.79 -17.27 -1.03
N GLU A 117 47.34 -18.14 -1.87
CA GLU A 117 48.41 -17.75 -2.81
C GLU A 117 47.92 -16.67 -3.79
N ILE A 118 46.68 -16.75 -4.28
CA ILE A 118 46.10 -15.70 -5.15
C ILE A 118 45.97 -14.37 -4.42
N GLU A 119 45.58 -14.36 -3.15
CA GLU A 119 45.51 -13.16 -2.31
C GLU A 119 46.90 -12.58 -2.04
N GLU A 120 47.85 -13.42 -1.64
CA GLU A 120 49.25 -13.01 -1.41
C GLU A 120 49.91 -12.49 -2.70
N LEU A 121 49.70 -13.13 -3.86
CA LEU A 121 50.18 -12.63 -5.15
C LEU A 121 49.53 -11.31 -5.56
N ARG A 122 48.26 -11.08 -5.23
CA ARG A 122 47.61 -9.77 -5.44
C ARG A 122 48.25 -8.69 -4.58
N GLU A 123 48.56 -8.98 -3.31
CA GLU A 123 49.30 -8.06 -2.45
C GLU A 123 50.74 -7.81 -2.94
N GLU A 124 51.47 -8.85 -3.37
CA GLU A 124 52.82 -8.73 -3.93
C GLU A 124 52.80 -7.84 -5.19
N ILE A 125 51.82 -8.03 -6.08
CA ILE A 125 51.61 -7.19 -7.27
C ILE A 125 51.33 -5.74 -6.89
N GLU A 126 50.46 -5.48 -5.91
CA GLU A 126 50.10 -4.10 -5.54
C GLU A 126 51.26 -3.37 -4.85
N LYS A 127 52.01 -4.05 -3.96
CA LYS A 127 53.25 -3.52 -3.37
C LYS A 127 54.28 -3.18 -4.45
N LEU A 128 54.47 -4.06 -5.43
CA LEU A 128 55.39 -3.83 -6.55
C LEU A 128 54.95 -2.64 -7.43
N LYS A 129 53.64 -2.47 -7.69
CA LYS A 129 53.11 -1.27 -8.37
C LYS A 129 53.45 -0.02 -7.59
N GLU A 130 53.08 0.05 -6.31
CA GLU A 130 53.35 1.23 -5.47
C GLU A 130 54.84 1.59 -5.45
N GLU A 131 55.72 0.59 -5.32
CA GLU A 131 57.17 0.79 -5.37
C GLU A 131 57.62 1.33 -6.74
N SER A 132 57.10 0.77 -7.84
CA SER A 132 57.39 1.23 -9.19
C SER A 132 56.91 2.67 -9.44
N GLU A 133 55.75 3.06 -8.91
CA GLU A 133 55.22 4.42 -9.01
C GLU A 133 56.07 5.40 -8.20
N LYS A 134 56.44 5.07 -6.96
CA LYS A 134 57.36 5.87 -6.13
C LYS A 134 58.70 6.10 -6.83
N VAL A 135 59.23 5.08 -7.51
CA VAL A 135 60.47 5.17 -8.30
C VAL A 135 60.27 6.03 -9.56
N LEU A 136 59.18 5.84 -10.31
CA LEU A 136 58.86 6.63 -11.50
C LEU A 136 58.68 8.12 -11.17
N ASP A 137 57.97 8.45 -10.10
CA ASP A 137 57.77 9.84 -9.66
C ASP A 137 59.07 10.48 -9.17
N THR A 138 59.96 9.69 -8.56
CA THR A 138 61.31 10.16 -8.22
C THR A 138 62.11 10.50 -9.49
N TYR A 139 62.07 9.65 -10.51
CA TYR A 139 62.73 9.93 -11.79
C TYR A 139 62.12 11.13 -12.53
N LYS A 140 60.78 11.29 -12.54
CA LYS A 140 60.11 12.48 -13.10
C LYS A 140 60.61 13.76 -12.41
N ALA A 141 60.63 13.78 -11.07
CA ALA A 141 61.10 14.93 -10.31
C ALA A 141 62.58 15.28 -10.59
N ILE A 142 63.44 14.26 -10.76
CA ILE A 142 64.85 14.46 -11.13
C ILE A 142 64.98 15.03 -12.56
N MET A 143 64.19 14.54 -13.52
CA MET A 143 64.20 15.07 -14.89
C MET A 143 63.70 16.53 -14.93
N GLU A 144 62.60 16.84 -14.25
CA GLU A 144 62.09 18.22 -14.14
C GLU A 144 63.12 19.17 -13.49
N GLU A 145 63.81 18.71 -12.44
CA GLU A 145 64.88 19.49 -11.81
C GLU A 145 66.07 19.70 -12.75
N ALA A 146 66.46 18.68 -13.53
CA ALA A 146 67.53 18.76 -14.50
C ALA A 146 67.20 19.71 -15.66
N ASP A 147 65.97 19.66 -16.19
CA ASP A 147 65.50 20.55 -17.24
C ASP A 147 65.43 22.01 -16.76
N MET A 148 64.93 22.25 -15.54
CA MET A 148 64.96 23.58 -14.93
C MET A 148 66.40 24.10 -14.78
N ARG A 149 67.32 23.30 -14.23
CA ARG A 149 68.74 23.69 -14.13
C ARG A 149 69.38 23.95 -15.49
N LEU A 150 69.07 23.15 -16.50
CA LEU A 150 69.61 23.31 -17.84
C LEU A 150 69.12 24.63 -18.49
N ALA A 151 67.84 24.95 -18.33
CA ALA A 151 67.27 26.22 -18.79
C ALA A 151 67.87 27.43 -18.06
N GLU A 152 67.99 27.36 -16.73
CA GLU A 152 68.65 28.40 -15.92
C GLU A 152 70.11 28.60 -16.32
N THR A 153 70.89 27.52 -16.45
CA THR A 153 72.32 27.57 -16.81
C THR A 153 72.52 28.18 -18.21
N LYS A 154 71.70 27.78 -19.19
CA LYS A 154 71.72 28.38 -20.55
C LYS A 154 71.42 29.88 -20.51
N LYS A 155 70.42 30.29 -19.71
CA LYS A 155 70.07 31.70 -19.54
C LYS A 155 71.19 32.48 -18.87
N GLU A 156 71.75 31.99 -17.76
CA GLU A 156 72.86 32.65 -17.05
C GLU A 156 74.11 32.78 -17.92
N ALA A 157 74.45 31.75 -18.71
CA ALA A 157 75.54 31.81 -19.67
C ALA A 157 75.32 32.87 -20.76
N TYR A 158 74.12 32.95 -21.33
CA TYR A 158 73.76 33.97 -22.32
C TYR A 158 73.77 35.39 -21.73
N GLU A 159 73.22 35.58 -20.54
CA GLU A 159 73.22 36.88 -19.85
C GLU A 159 74.64 37.33 -19.50
N PHE A 160 75.51 36.41 -19.04
CA PHE A 160 76.92 36.72 -18.79
C PHE A 160 77.69 37.09 -20.06
N GLU A 161 77.51 36.32 -21.15
CA GLU A 161 78.12 36.61 -22.45
C GLU A 161 77.68 37.99 -22.99
N ARG A 162 76.38 38.31 -22.87
CA ARG A 162 75.82 39.60 -23.29
C ARG A 162 76.32 40.76 -22.44
N ASP A 163 76.18 40.67 -21.12
CA ASP A 163 76.34 41.83 -20.22
C ASP A 163 77.79 42.02 -19.77
N ILE A 164 78.56 40.94 -19.63
CA ILE A 164 79.96 40.97 -19.20
C ILE A 164 80.92 40.84 -20.38
N VAL A 165 80.88 39.74 -21.12
CA VAL A 165 81.89 39.47 -22.16
C VAL A 165 81.80 40.47 -23.32
N LYS A 166 80.58 40.90 -23.69
CA LYS A 166 80.35 41.91 -24.73
C LYS A 166 80.04 43.30 -24.16
N GLY A 167 79.13 43.42 -23.19
CA GLY A 167 78.64 44.70 -22.66
C GLY A 167 79.57 45.43 -21.68
N SER A 168 80.60 44.76 -21.15
CA SER A 168 81.49 45.31 -20.12
C SER A 168 82.95 45.47 -20.55
N VAL A 169 83.21 45.48 -21.86
CA VAL A 169 84.52 45.72 -22.46
C VAL A 169 84.83 47.22 -22.51
N ASN A 170 86.08 47.60 -22.20
CA ASN A 170 86.55 48.97 -22.37
C ASN A 170 86.95 49.22 -23.85
N ASN A 171 86.27 50.16 -24.52
CA ASN A 171 86.47 50.47 -25.94
C ASN A 171 87.92 50.81 -26.34
N ARG A 172 88.79 51.23 -25.41
CA ARG A 172 90.19 51.60 -25.71
C ARG A 172 91.19 50.46 -25.49
N THR A 173 90.89 49.50 -24.61
CA THR A 173 91.82 48.40 -24.26
C THR A 173 91.31 47.02 -24.67
N THR A 174 90.05 46.93 -25.12
CA THR A 174 89.38 45.67 -25.51
C THR A 174 89.37 44.61 -24.40
N LYS A 175 89.59 45.02 -23.15
CA LYS A 175 89.55 44.16 -21.95
C LYS A 175 88.28 44.42 -21.15
N VAL A 176 87.73 43.38 -20.55
CA VAL A 176 86.57 43.47 -19.65
C VAL A 176 86.94 44.27 -18.39
N ILE A 177 86.03 45.15 -17.96
CA ILE A 177 86.21 46.00 -16.78
C ILE A 177 85.94 45.17 -15.52
N ALA A 178 87.00 44.90 -14.73
CA ALA A 178 86.92 44.03 -13.55
C ALA A 178 85.85 44.44 -12.52
N GLU A 179 85.65 45.74 -12.30
CA GLU A 179 84.61 46.26 -11.39
C GLU A 179 83.19 45.86 -11.81
N LYS A 180 82.90 45.84 -13.13
CA LYS A 180 81.61 45.37 -13.64
C LYS A 180 81.43 43.85 -13.45
N VAL A 181 82.51 43.08 -13.56
CA VAL A 181 82.51 41.63 -13.28
C VAL A 181 82.20 41.36 -11.81
N MET A 182 82.88 42.05 -10.89
CA MET A 182 82.63 41.94 -9.45
C MET A 182 81.19 42.28 -9.10
N ARG A 183 80.68 43.42 -9.59
CA ARG A 183 79.30 43.85 -9.36
C ARG A 183 78.28 42.83 -9.87
N TYR A 184 78.51 42.22 -11.03
CA TYR A 184 77.63 41.17 -11.55
C TYR A 184 77.60 39.95 -10.64
N PHE A 185 78.74 39.50 -10.11
CA PHE A 185 78.76 38.39 -9.16
C PHE A 185 78.07 38.74 -7.84
N ASP A 186 78.29 39.95 -7.30
CA ASP A 186 77.59 40.42 -6.09
C ASP A 186 76.07 40.48 -6.28
N ASP A 187 75.59 41.05 -7.40
CA ASP A 187 74.17 41.13 -7.72
C ASP A 187 73.55 39.73 -7.95
N ARG A 188 74.30 38.79 -8.57
CA ARG A 188 73.87 37.39 -8.73
C ARG A 188 73.82 36.62 -7.41
N LEU A 189 74.79 36.82 -6.51
CA LEU A 189 74.79 36.21 -5.18
C LEU A 189 73.57 36.68 -4.37
N ARG A 190 73.31 38.00 -4.34
CA ARG A 190 72.10 38.57 -3.71
C ARG A 190 70.79 38.02 -4.29
N ALA A 191 70.73 37.83 -5.61
CA ALA A 191 69.58 37.23 -6.27
C ALA A 191 69.39 35.75 -5.90
N ARG A 192 70.49 34.97 -5.81
CA ARG A 192 70.50 33.58 -5.35
C ARG A 192 70.05 33.47 -3.89
N ASP A 193 70.52 34.34 -2.99
CA ASP A 193 70.09 34.38 -1.59
C ASP A 193 68.59 34.67 -1.46
N THR A 194 68.09 35.64 -2.22
CA THR A 194 66.66 35.98 -2.28
C THR A 194 65.82 34.79 -2.77
N LEU A 195 66.31 34.04 -3.75
CA LEU A 195 65.65 32.83 -4.24
C LEU A 195 65.67 31.70 -3.21
N ILE A 196 66.78 31.50 -2.50
CA ILE A 196 66.90 30.50 -1.41
C ILE A 196 65.85 30.77 -0.34
N GLU A 197 65.68 32.01 0.11
CA GLU A 197 64.72 32.33 1.15
C GLU A 197 63.26 32.18 0.68
N LYS A 198 62.97 32.55 -0.58
CA LYS A 198 61.67 32.29 -1.23
C LYS A 198 61.36 30.78 -1.31
N LEU A 199 62.35 29.95 -1.64
CA LEU A 199 62.20 28.50 -1.72
C LEU A 199 62.03 27.87 -0.33
N ARG A 200 62.74 28.35 0.70
CA ARG A 200 62.57 27.93 2.10
C ARG A 200 61.14 28.20 2.60
N LEU A 201 60.63 29.42 2.38
CA LEU A 201 59.25 29.79 2.70
C LEU A 201 58.25 28.86 2.00
N LYS A 202 58.38 28.67 0.68
CA LYS A 202 57.52 27.76 -0.10
C LYS A 202 57.59 26.31 0.41
N ASN A 203 58.76 25.81 0.76
CA ASN A 203 58.95 24.47 1.32
C ASN A 203 58.25 24.31 2.69
N SER A 204 58.33 25.34 3.55
CA SER A 204 57.62 25.39 4.82
C SER A 204 56.09 25.36 4.63
N THR A 205 55.56 26.20 3.74
CA THR A 205 54.12 26.22 3.40
C THR A 205 53.64 24.87 2.87
N LEU A 206 54.37 24.25 1.94
CA LEU A 206 54.03 22.93 1.38
C LEU A 206 54.07 21.82 2.44
N LYS A 207 55.02 21.86 3.39
CA LYS A 207 55.05 20.93 4.53
C LYS A 207 53.81 21.06 5.42
N VAL A 208 53.34 22.28 5.68
CA VAL A 208 52.10 22.51 6.45
C VAL A 208 50.87 22.03 5.67
N GLN A 209 50.79 22.31 4.37
CA GLN A 209 49.71 21.83 3.50
C GLN A 209 49.67 20.29 3.43
N LYS A 210 50.81 19.61 3.27
CA LYS A 210 50.91 18.15 3.32
C LYS A 210 50.37 17.59 4.64
N LYS A 211 50.77 18.18 5.78
CA LYS A 211 50.26 17.76 7.10
C LYS A 211 48.74 17.95 7.22
N LYS A 212 48.19 19.08 6.73
CA LYS A 212 46.74 19.34 6.72
C LYS A 212 45.98 18.32 5.88
N LEU A 213 46.44 18.05 4.66
CA LEU A 213 45.81 17.07 3.76
C LEU A 213 45.86 15.65 4.34
N HIS A 214 46.99 15.25 4.94
CA HIS A 214 47.12 13.95 5.59
C HIS A 214 46.19 13.81 6.81
N LEU A 215 46.01 14.87 7.61
CA LEU A 215 45.01 14.87 8.69
C LEU A 215 43.57 14.79 8.17
N GLN A 216 43.26 15.47 7.06
CA GLN A 216 41.95 15.38 6.40
C GLN A 216 41.68 14.01 5.78
N LEU A 217 42.72 13.33 5.28
CA LEU A 217 42.64 11.95 4.83
C LEU A 217 42.30 11.03 6.01
N LYS A 218 43.07 11.11 7.11
CA LYS A 218 42.85 10.33 8.32
C LYS A 218 41.44 10.52 8.92
N GLN A 219 40.95 11.76 8.97
CA GLN A 219 39.59 12.05 9.42
C GLN A 219 38.50 11.45 8.51
N LYS A 220 38.78 11.29 7.21
CA LYS A 220 37.86 10.61 6.27
C LYS A 220 37.95 9.09 6.38
N GLU A 221 39.14 8.54 6.64
CA GLU A 221 39.36 7.12 6.91
C GLU A 221 38.66 6.71 8.22
N GLU A 222 38.85 7.47 9.31
CA GLU A 222 38.14 7.27 10.60
C GLU A 222 36.61 7.41 10.45
N MET A 223 36.13 8.30 9.57
CA MET A 223 34.69 8.40 9.26
C MET A 223 34.18 7.25 8.37
N GLY A 224 35.07 6.61 7.60
CA GLY A 224 34.79 5.38 6.85
C GLY A 224 34.75 4.15 7.75
N GLU A 225 35.54 4.10 8.83
CA GLU A 225 35.45 3.06 9.85
C GLU A 225 34.13 3.11 10.65
N VAL A 226 33.50 4.30 10.76
CA VAL A 226 32.21 4.48 11.45
C VAL A 226 31.00 4.16 10.56
N LEU A 227 31.17 4.10 9.23
CA LEU A 227 30.10 3.81 8.28
C LEU A 227 30.48 2.60 7.43
N HIS A 228 30.22 1.39 7.94
CA HIS A 228 30.54 0.19 7.21
C HIS A 228 29.64 0.03 5.97
N GLU A 229 30.18 -0.57 4.91
CA GLU A 229 29.40 -0.96 3.74
C GLU A 229 28.24 -1.91 4.13
N VAL A 230 28.42 -2.68 5.21
CA VAL A 230 27.39 -3.50 5.86
C VAL A 230 26.21 -2.66 6.34
N ASP A 231 26.44 -1.52 6.99
CA ASP A 231 25.36 -0.63 7.47
C ASP A 231 24.62 -0.01 6.28
N PHE A 232 25.33 0.35 5.22
CA PHE A 232 24.75 0.90 4.00
C PHE A 232 23.88 -0.14 3.25
N ASN A 233 24.31 -1.40 3.25
CA ASN A 233 23.55 -2.51 2.69
C ASN A 233 22.37 -2.90 3.59
N GLN A 234 22.52 -2.88 4.91
CA GLN A 234 21.42 -3.04 5.87
C GLN A 234 20.34 -1.97 5.65
N LEU A 235 20.73 -0.70 5.53
CA LEU A 235 19.78 0.39 5.29
C LEU A 235 19.06 0.27 3.93
N LYS A 236 19.74 -0.24 2.89
CA LYS A 236 19.09 -0.60 1.61
C LYS A 236 18.07 -1.73 1.78
N ILE A 237 18.42 -2.79 2.50
CA ILE A 237 17.54 -3.94 2.75
C ILE A 237 16.31 -3.49 3.55
N GLU A 238 16.49 -2.69 4.61
CA GLU A 238 15.38 -2.15 5.39
C GLU A 238 14.46 -1.25 4.55
N ASN A 239 15.03 -0.34 3.75
CA ASN A 239 14.25 0.53 2.87
C ASN A 239 13.43 -0.29 1.85
N GLN A 240 14.06 -1.30 1.22
CA GLN A 240 13.37 -2.23 0.32
C GLN A 240 12.22 -2.97 1.02
N GLN A 241 12.43 -3.49 2.24
CA GLN A 241 11.38 -4.13 3.03
C GLN A 241 10.26 -3.17 3.45
N TYR A 242 10.57 -1.89 3.69
CA TYR A 242 9.55 -0.88 3.98
C TYR A 242 8.73 -0.51 2.74
N LEU A 243 9.35 -0.41 1.56
CA LEU A 243 8.66 -0.21 0.29
C LEU A 243 7.70 -1.37 -0.02
N GLU A 244 8.16 -2.62 0.14
CA GLU A 244 7.32 -3.82 -0.04
C GLU A 244 6.11 -3.81 0.91
N LYS A 245 6.32 -3.48 2.20
CA LYS A 245 5.22 -3.32 3.18
C LYS A 245 4.27 -2.18 2.83
N ILE A 246 4.77 -1.08 2.25
CA ILE A 246 3.92 0.03 1.79
C ILE A 246 3.06 -0.43 0.61
N ASP A 247 3.63 -1.17 -0.34
CA ASP A 247 2.90 -1.68 -1.50
C ASP A 247 1.86 -2.75 -1.12
N GLU A 248 2.17 -3.67 -0.20
CA GLU A 248 1.17 -4.57 0.40
C GLU A 248 -0.02 -3.79 0.97
N ARG A 249 0.24 -2.78 1.81
CA ARG A 249 -0.83 -1.99 2.46
C ARG A 249 -1.60 -1.12 1.45
N ASN A 250 -0.96 -0.67 0.38
CA ASN A 250 -1.63 0.02 -0.72
C ASN A 250 -2.56 -0.92 -1.51
N GLN A 251 -2.15 -2.18 -1.74
CA GLN A 251 -2.99 -3.20 -2.38
C GLN A 251 -4.19 -3.57 -1.50
N ASP A 252 -3.99 -3.77 -0.19
CA ASP A 252 -5.08 -3.99 0.78
C ASP A 252 -6.05 -2.81 0.82
N LEU A 253 -5.53 -1.57 0.86
CA LEU A 253 -6.34 -0.36 0.84
C LEU A 253 -7.18 -0.24 -0.44
N LEU A 254 -6.60 -0.59 -1.60
CA LEU A 254 -7.31 -0.61 -2.88
C LEU A 254 -8.42 -1.68 -2.88
N ARG A 255 -8.13 -2.89 -2.39
CA ARG A 255 -9.10 -3.97 -2.25
C ARG A 255 -10.27 -3.58 -1.35
N LEU A 256 -9.98 -2.99 -0.18
CA LEU A 256 -11.00 -2.51 0.76
C LEU A 256 -11.84 -1.37 0.16
N LYS A 257 -11.23 -0.44 -0.59
CA LYS A 257 -11.98 0.61 -1.31
C LYS A 257 -12.93 0.04 -2.35
N LEU A 258 -12.51 -0.96 -3.13
CA LEU A 258 -13.37 -1.65 -4.11
C LEU A 258 -14.52 -2.39 -3.42
N MET A 259 -14.25 -3.10 -2.33
CA MET A 259 -15.28 -3.76 -1.53
C MET A 259 -16.28 -2.76 -0.93
N ALA A 260 -15.81 -1.64 -0.38
CA ALA A 260 -16.66 -0.57 0.13
C ALA A 260 -17.50 0.11 -0.95
N GLY A 261 -16.96 0.29 -2.16
CA GLY A 261 -17.72 0.79 -3.31
C GLY A 261 -18.84 -0.16 -3.72
N ASN A 262 -18.56 -1.46 -3.80
CA ASN A 262 -19.54 -2.49 -4.13
C ASN A 262 -20.65 -2.60 -3.06
N THR A 263 -20.30 -2.62 -1.77
CA THR A 263 -21.31 -2.66 -0.70
C THR A 263 -22.14 -1.38 -0.65
N LEU A 264 -21.56 -0.21 -0.92
CA LEU A 264 -22.29 1.05 -1.05
C LEU A 264 -23.25 1.05 -2.24
N GLN A 265 -22.88 0.46 -3.38
CA GLN A 265 -23.76 0.30 -4.54
C GLN A 265 -24.96 -0.61 -4.21
N VAL A 266 -24.71 -1.75 -3.55
CA VAL A 266 -25.75 -2.67 -3.09
C VAL A 266 -26.66 -1.99 -2.06
N LEU A 267 -26.11 -1.31 -1.06
CA LEU A 267 -26.88 -0.54 -0.07
C LEU A 267 -27.77 0.52 -0.73
N ASN A 268 -27.26 1.25 -1.73
CA ASN A 268 -28.05 2.23 -2.47
C ASN A 268 -29.17 1.60 -3.30
N SER A 269 -28.98 0.39 -3.86
CA SER A 269 -30.07 -0.33 -4.53
C SER A 269 -31.17 -0.76 -3.56
N TYR A 270 -30.81 -1.27 -2.37
CA TYR A 270 -31.78 -1.60 -1.33
C TYR A 270 -32.49 -0.35 -0.78
N LYS A 271 -31.78 0.76 -0.58
CA LYS A 271 -32.37 2.04 -0.17
C LYS A 271 -33.40 2.55 -1.19
N LYS A 272 -33.10 2.46 -2.48
CA LYS A 272 -34.06 2.78 -3.56
C LYS A 272 -35.28 1.86 -3.52
N LYS A 273 -35.08 0.54 -3.40
CA LYS A 273 -36.17 -0.44 -3.35
C LYS A 273 -37.06 -0.27 -2.11
N LEU A 274 -36.47 0.05 -0.96
CA LEU A 274 -37.20 0.39 0.25
C LEU A 274 -38.05 1.64 0.03
N ASN A 275 -37.47 2.73 -0.49
CA ASN A 275 -38.21 3.97 -0.75
C ASN A 275 -39.40 3.76 -1.71
N THR A 276 -39.24 2.95 -2.77
CA THR A 276 -40.36 2.63 -3.67
C THR A 276 -41.47 1.84 -2.97
N LEU A 277 -41.13 0.89 -2.09
CA LEU A 277 -42.11 0.12 -1.33
C LEU A 277 -42.80 0.97 -0.24
N THR A 278 -42.09 1.91 0.38
CA THR A 278 -42.67 2.88 1.32
C THR A 278 -43.69 3.78 0.62
N MET A 279 -43.34 4.36 -0.53
CA MET A 279 -44.27 5.18 -1.33
C MET A 279 -45.49 4.37 -1.82
N GLU A 280 -45.30 3.10 -2.17
CA GLU A 280 -46.42 2.22 -2.51
C GLU A 280 -47.31 1.91 -1.31
N SER A 281 -46.74 1.69 -0.13
CA SER A 281 -47.47 1.50 1.12
C SER A 281 -48.31 2.73 1.48
N GLU A 282 -47.73 3.93 1.42
CA GLU A 282 -48.43 5.20 1.68
C GLU A 282 -49.59 5.44 0.69
N ARG A 283 -49.39 5.08 -0.59
CA ARG A 283 -50.45 5.10 -1.61
C ARG A 283 -51.57 4.12 -1.28
N LEU A 284 -51.23 2.87 -0.95
CA LEU A 284 -52.22 1.83 -0.63
C LEU A 284 -52.99 2.17 0.65
N GLU A 285 -52.34 2.74 1.67
CA GLU A 285 -52.98 3.23 2.90
C GLU A 285 -53.97 4.36 2.59
N SER A 286 -53.59 5.30 1.73
CA SER A 286 -54.49 6.36 1.23
C SER A 286 -55.68 5.80 0.45
N GLU A 287 -55.48 4.78 -0.39
CA GLU A 287 -56.54 4.11 -1.14
C GLU A 287 -57.48 3.29 -0.23
N ILE A 288 -56.95 2.65 0.81
CA ILE A 288 -57.73 1.95 1.83
C ILE A 288 -58.61 2.95 2.60
N GLN A 289 -58.04 4.10 3.02
CA GLN A 289 -58.82 5.13 3.70
C GLN A 289 -59.94 5.68 2.82
N ALA A 290 -59.65 6.02 1.56
CA ALA A 290 -60.67 6.50 0.62
C ALA A 290 -61.78 5.47 0.36
N ARG A 291 -61.45 4.17 0.34
CA ARG A 291 -62.44 3.08 0.26
C ARG A 291 -63.26 2.95 1.53
N ASN A 292 -62.65 3.04 2.71
CA ASN A 292 -63.35 3.00 3.99
C ASN A 292 -64.34 4.18 4.14
N ASP A 293 -63.93 5.39 3.76
CA ASP A 293 -64.80 6.58 3.71
C ASP A 293 -65.98 6.41 2.74
N THR A 294 -65.76 5.66 1.64
CA THR A 294 -66.80 5.36 0.65
C THR A 294 -67.76 4.28 1.16
N LEU A 295 -67.25 3.23 1.79
CA LEU A 295 -68.05 2.19 2.45
C LEU A 295 -68.93 2.80 3.54
N SER A 296 -68.37 3.63 4.42
CA SER A 296 -69.15 4.31 5.47
C SER A 296 -70.29 5.17 4.91
N LYS A 297 -70.11 5.84 3.76
CA LYS A 297 -71.19 6.57 3.08
C LYS A 297 -72.26 5.62 2.54
N ILE A 298 -71.87 4.51 1.94
CA ILE A 298 -72.77 3.48 1.42
C ILE A 298 -73.56 2.83 2.56
N ASP A 299 -72.94 2.57 3.71
CA ASP A 299 -73.62 2.02 4.89
C ASP A 299 -74.70 2.99 5.39
N ILE A 300 -74.35 4.28 5.54
CA ILE A 300 -75.31 5.34 5.94
C ILE A 300 -76.46 5.48 4.92
N GLU A 301 -76.16 5.44 3.62
CA GLU A 301 -77.18 5.49 2.56
C GLU A 301 -78.06 4.22 2.57
N THR A 302 -77.46 3.06 2.84
CA THR A 302 -78.18 1.78 2.94
C THR A 302 -79.15 1.79 4.12
N ASP A 303 -78.70 2.18 5.31
CA ASP A 303 -79.55 2.37 6.49
C ASP A 303 -80.72 3.33 6.18
N PHE A 304 -80.43 4.47 5.55
CA PHE A 304 -81.45 5.44 5.15
C PHE A 304 -82.48 4.81 4.19
N VAL A 305 -82.02 4.15 3.13
CA VAL A 305 -82.87 3.47 2.14
C VAL A 305 -83.66 2.33 2.78
N GLU A 306 -83.12 1.58 3.74
CA GLU A 306 -83.85 0.56 4.48
C GLU A 306 -84.97 1.17 5.34
N THR A 307 -84.74 2.30 6.02
CA THR A 307 -85.81 2.97 6.78
C THR A 307 -86.91 3.52 5.88
N GLU A 308 -86.57 4.08 4.71
CA GLU A 308 -87.56 4.54 3.71
C GLU A 308 -88.31 3.36 3.09
N ARG A 309 -87.62 2.25 2.78
CA ARG A 309 -88.24 0.99 2.32
C ARG A 309 -89.24 0.49 3.35
N GLY A 310 -88.88 0.47 4.64
CA GLY A 310 -89.77 0.07 5.73
C GLY A 310 -91.00 0.98 5.89
N LYS A 311 -90.86 2.30 5.69
CA LYS A 311 -92.00 3.24 5.66
C LYS A 311 -92.91 2.95 4.45
N ALA A 312 -92.34 2.79 3.27
CA ALA A 312 -93.06 2.50 2.03
C ALA A 312 -93.79 1.14 2.09
N GLU A 313 -93.14 0.10 2.61
CA GLU A 313 -93.74 -1.22 2.85
C GLU A 313 -94.92 -1.15 3.83
N ASN A 314 -94.80 -0.38 4.92
CA ASN A 314 -95.89 -0.17 5.86
C ASN A 314 -97.09 0.55 5.24
N ILE A 315 -96.84 1.57 4.39
CA ILE A 315 -97.90 2.25 3.63
C ILE A 315 -98.54 1.28 2.63
N ASN A 316 -97.74 0.54 1.86
CA ASN A 316 -98.22 -0.45 0.89
C ASN A 316 -99.08 -1.54 1.58
N ARG A 317 -98.66 -2.00 2.76
CA ARG A 317 -99.40 -2.96 3.59
C ARG A 317 -100.74 -2.40 4.09
N LYS A 318 -100.80 -1.12 4.48
CA LYS A 318 -102.05 -0.43 4.83
C LYS A 318 -102.99 -0.33 3.62
N LEU A 319 -102.48 0.11 2.47
CA LEU A 319 -103.26 0.23 1.23
C LEU A 319 -103.78 -1.14 0.75
N ARG A 320 -102.96 -2.20 0.82
CA ARG A 320 -103.39 -3.58 0.49
C ARG A 320 -104.46 -4.10 1.44
N ARG A 321 -104.40 -3.79 2.74
CA ARG A 321 -105.48 -4.11 3.69
C ARG A 321 -106.76 -3.35 3.32
N GLN A 322 -106.67 -2.03 3.14
CA GLN A 322 -107.81 -1.22 2.70
C GLN A 322 -108.44 -1.74 1.40
N LEU A 323 -107.63 -2.20 0.44
CA LEU A 323 -108.12 -2.82 -0.80
C LEU A 323 -108.74 -4.22 -0.59
N ALA A 324 -108.23 -5.00 0.37
CA ALA A 324 -108.78 -6.32 0.72
C ALA A 324 -110.07 -6.21 1.56
N ASP A 325 -110.19 -5.17 2.38
CA ASP A 325 -111.37 -4.82 3.18
C ASP A 325 -112.40 -4.06 2.34
N TYR A 326 -112.00 -3.45 1.22
CA TYR A 326 -112.89 -2.79 0.28
C TYR A 326 -113.91 -3.81 -0.28
N ARG A 327 -115.18 -3.56 0.02
CA ARG A 327 -116.31 -4.21 -0.61
C ARG A 327 -117.12 -3.13 -1.30
N VAL A 328 -117.33 -3.30 -2.61
CA VAL A 328 -118.37 -2.57 -3.32
C VAL A 328 -119.70 -3.17 -2.84
N PRO A 329 -120.61 -2.40 -2.21
CA PRO A 329 -121.94 -2.91 -1.85
C PRO A 329 -122.64 -3.45 -3.08
N ASN A 330 -123.51 -4.46 -2.91
CA ASN A 330 -124.29 -4.94 -4.05
C ASN A 330 -125.11 -3.77 -4.62
N VAL A 331 -125.17 -3.64 -5.95
CA VAL A 331 -125.85 -2.51 -6.61
C VAL A 331 -127.30 -2.40 -6.13
N MET A 332 -127.97 -3.54 -5.86
CA MET A 332 -129.31 -3.56 -5.30
C MET A 332 -129.35 -3.07 -3.85
N GLU A 333 -128.45 -3.54 -2.97
CA GLU A 333 -128.35 -3.05 -1.57
C GLU A 333 -128.08 -1.53 -1.52
N TYR A 334 -127.20 -1.02 -2.38
CA TYR A 334 -126.94 0.42 -2.47
C TYR A 334 -128.16 1.21 -2.96
N VAL A 335 -128.91 0.67 -3.93
CA VAL A 335 -130.15 1.29 -4.43
C VAL A 335 -131.25 1.25 -3.36
N GLU A 336 -131.38 0.16 -2.62
CA GLU A 336 -132.33 -0.01 -1.52
C GLU A 336 -132.02 0.93 -0.35
N GLU A 337 -130.76 0.98 0.12
CA GLU A 337 -130.32 1.94 1.14
C GLU A 337 -130.51 3.39 0.69
N LYS A 338 -130.19 3.72 -0.57
CA LYS A 338 -130.42 5.07 -1.09
C LYS A 338 -131.92 5.39 -1.23
N ALA A 339 -132.76 4.41 -1.56
CA ALA A 339 -134.21 4.56 -1.58
C ALA A 339 -134.78 4.74 -0.16
N CYS A 340 -134.25 4.00 0.83
CA CYS A 340 -134.57 4.15 2.25
C CYS A 340 -134.16 5.54 2.77
N LEU A 341 -132.97 6.03 2.40
CA LEU A 341 -132.50 7.38 2.70
C LEU A 341 -133.42 8.44 2.07
N TYR A 342 -133.87 8.24 0.83
CA TYR A 342 -134.85 9.11 0.16
C TYR A 342 -136.24 9.08 0.82
N GLU A 343 -136.71 7.90 1.24
CA GLU A 343 -137.93 7.70 2.04
C GLU A 343 -137.85 8.46 3.37
N ILE A 344 -136.72 8.36 4.09
CA ILE A 344 -136.48 9.06 5.35
C ILE A 344 -136.43 10.57 5.11
N GLN A 345 -135.71 11.05 4.08
CA GLN A 345 -135.72 12.48 3.70
C GLN A 345 -137.12 12.98 3.33
N LYS A 346 -137.93 12.16 2.65
CA LYS A 346 -139.33 12.49 2.31
C LYS A 346 -140.21 12.53 3.56
N LYS A 347 -140.00 11.62 4.51
CA LYS A 347 -140.64 11.62 5.84
C LYS A 347 -140.25 12.86 6.64
N VAL A 348 -138.96 13.22 6.70
CA VAL A 348 -138.46 14.47 7.31
C VAL A 348 -139.15 15.68 6.68
N LYS A 349 -139.14 15.85 5.35
CA LYS A 349 -139.83 16.94 4.64
C LYS A 349 -141.35 16.96 4.86
N SER A 350 -141.97 15.81 5.08
CA SER A 350 -143.39 15.71 5.42
C SER A 350 -143.66 16.15 6.85
N TRP A 351 -142.77 15.81 7.80
CA TRP A 351 -142.85 16.28 9.18
C TRP A 351 -142.54 17.77 9.30
N GLU A 352 -141.55 18.29 8.59
CA GLU A 352 -141.30 19.74 8.45
C GLU A 352 -142.57 20.47 8.01
N ARG A 353 -143.22 20.03 6.93
CA ARG A 353 -144.52 20.60 6.49
C ARG A 353 -145.65 20.44 7.50
N LYS A 354 -145.71 19.33 8.25
CA LYS A 354 -146.73 19.17 9.31
C LYS A 354 -146.49 20.14 10.46
N VAL A 355 -145.23 20.39 10.82
CA VAL A 355 -144.84 21.42 11.78
C VAL A 355 -145.24 22.79 11.24
N ASP A 356 -144.89 23.14 10.00
CA ASP A 356 -145.30 24.41 9.36
C ASP A 356 -146.83 24.61 9.37
N ILE A 357 -147.61 23.58 9.03
CA ILE A 357 -149.08 23.65 9.04
C ILE A 357 -149.63 23.81 10.47
N ALA A 358 -149.07 23.09 11.45
CA ALA A 358 -149.46 23.25 12.85
C ALA A 358 -149.13 24.66 13.37
N ASP A 359 -147.98 25.21 12.97
CA ASP A 359 -147.51 26.54 13.35
C ASP A 359 -148.33 27.65 12.67
N MET A 360 -148.72 27.47 11.40
CA MET A 360 -149.69 28.30 10.66
C MET A 360 -151.08 28.27 11.30
N ALA A 361 -151.58 27.08 11.68
CA ALA A 361 -152.87 26.93 12.36
C ALA A 361 -152.86 27.61 13.72
N LEU A 362 -151.79 27.43 14.51
CA LEU A 362 -151.61 28.04 15.82
C LEU A 362 -151.46 29.58 15.73
N LYS A 363 -150.78 30.09 14.69
CA LYS A 363 -150.78 31.53 14.34
C LYS A 363 -152.18 32.03 13.98
N THR A 364 -152.97 31.25 13.25
CA THR A 364 -154.33 31.62 12.81
C THR A 364 -155.33 31.64 13.97
N HIS A 365 -155.34 30.61 14.83
CA HIS A 365 -156.14 30.58 16.05
C HIS A 365 -155.78 31.72 17.02
N ARG A 366 -154.48 32.06 17.15
CA ARG A 366 -154.05 33.25 17.92
C ARG A 366 -154.54 34.58 17.30
N LYS A 367 -154.82 34.62 16.00
CA LYS A 367 -155.30 35.83 15.30
C LYS A 367 -156.82 35.99 15.43
N THR A 368 -157.58 34.91 15.22
CA THR A 368 -159.05 34.91 15.40
C THR A 368 -159.47 35.11 16.85
N TRP A 369 -158.74 34.55 17.82
CA TRP A 369 -158.98 34.79 19.25
C TRP A 369 -158.84 36.28 19.62
N ARG A 370 -157.82 36.98 19.10
CA ARG A 370 -157.67 38.43 19.32
C ARG A 370 -158.76 39.26 18.64
N GLN A 371 -159.24 38.85 17.46
CA GLN A 371 -160.31 39.57 16.75
C GLN A 371 -161.66 39.45 17.45
N MET A 372 -162.00 38.30 18.06
CA MET A 372 -163.21 38.19 18.88
C MET A 372 -163.14 39.00 20.19
N GLN A 373 -161.95 39.44 20.61
CA GLN A 373 -161.76 40.24 21.83
C GLN A 373 -162.08 41.74 21.65
N PHE A 374 -162.30 42.23 20.42
CA PHE A 374 -162.41 43.67 20.10
C PHE A 374 -163.66 44.09 19.30
N GLY A 375 -164.59 43.16 19.01
CA GLY A 375 -165.53 43.33 17.88
C GLY A 375 -166.92 43.94 18.11
N SER A 376 -167.43 44.12 19.35
CA SER A 376 -168.86 44.50 19.54
C SER A 376 -169.22 45.23 20.84
N GLN A 377 -168.47 46.26 21.22
CA GLN A 377 -169.02 47.38 22.00
C GLN A 377 -169.28 48.57 21.05
N GLN A 378 -170.43 49.27 21.18
CA GLN A 378 -170.92 50.40 20.34
C GLN A 378 -171.46 50.02 18.93
N GLY A 379 -172.53 50.59 18.34
CA GLY A 379 -173.63 51.42 18.88
C GLY A 379 -174.34 52.40 17.90
N THR A 380 -175.48 52.02 17.26
CA THR A 380 -176.64 52.89 16.77
C THR A 380 -176.42 54.06 15.74
N PRO A 381 -177.45 54.76 15.18
CA PRO A 381 -178.80 54.37 14.65
C PRO A 381 -179.23 55.07 13.30
N ALA A 382 -180.50 54.83 12.87
CA ALA A 382 -181.38 55.58 11.91
C ALA A 382 -181.34 55.24 10.39
N GLN A 383 -182.31 54.43 9.91
CA GLN A 383 -183.43 54.79 8.96
C GLN A 383 -183.10 54.64 7.45
N TRP A 384 -184.02 54.51 6.47
CA TRP A 384 -185.51 54.59 6.39
C TRP A 384 -186.13 53.41 5.54
N HIS A 385 -187.14 53.64 4.67
CA HIS A 385 -187.90 52.71 3.79
C HIS A 385 -187.34 52.56 2.34
N MET A 386 -187.77 51.67 1.42
CA MET A 386 -189.00 50.85 1.25
C MET A 386 -188.81 49.67 0.25
N MET A 387 -189.75 48.69 0.22
CA MET A 387 -190.00 47.65 -0.83
C MET A 387 -188.92 46.56 -1.05
N GLN A 388 -189.19 45.31 -1.47
CA GLN A 388 -190.38 44.42 -1.50
C GLN A 388 -189.83 42.98 -1.66
N ALA A 389 -190.21 42.00 -0.82
CA ALA A 389 -191.23 40.97 -1.07
C ALA A 389 -190.80 39.69 -1.84
N ALA A 390 -191.38 38.56 -1.40
CA ALA A 390 -191.53 37.23 -2.02
C ALA A 390 -190.42 36.16 -1.88
N ALA A 391 -190.90 34.96 -1.47
CA ALA A 391 -190.28 33.63 -1.40
C ALA A 391 -189.21 33.38 -0.30
#